data_AF-A0A0S7EXD2-F1
#
_entry.id   AF-A0A0S7EXD2-F1
#
_cell.length_a   1.000
_cell.length_b   1.000
_cell.length_c   1.000
_cell.angle_alpha   90.00
_cell.angle_beta   90.00
_cell.angle_gamma   90.00
#
_symmetry.space_group_name_H-M   'P 1'
#
loop_
_entity.id
_entity.type
_entity.pdbx_description
1 polymer ?
#
loop_
_entity_poly.entity_id
_entity_poly.type
_entity_poly.pdbx_seq_one_letter_code
_entity_poly.pdbx_strand_id
1 'polypeptide(L)'
;DAPVRPTVLAAPVDCKSFSELTEADPKIFEKDVRQDYAPFIKHGFVLLSGGSNKVAVKILCDTGASVSFILESVLPFSPLSDTGCSVLIRGIGLETFSVPLHKIYLQSELVQGEVTIAVRTSLPVEDVSLILENNLAGGYVWRDVAPPSVV
;
A
#
# COMPACT_ATOMS: atom_id res chain seq x y z
N ASP A 1 -35.59 29.67 -20.45
CA ASP A 1 -34.26 29.90 -19.86
C ASP A 1 -34.08 29.13 -18.57
N ALA A 2 -33.29 28.06 -18.63
CA ALA A 2 -32.72 27.40 -17.46
C ALA A 2 -31.21 27.67 -17.46
N PRO A 3 -30.55 27.90 -16.32
CA PRO A 3 -29.14 28.24 -16.30
C PRO A 3 -28.30 26.99 -16.53
N VAL A 4 -27.47 27.03 -17.57
CA VAL A 4 -26.46 26.02 -17.88
C VAL A 4 -25.37 26.08 -16.80
N ARG A 5 -25.17 24.97 -16.06
CA ARG A 5 -24.01 24.80 -15.17
C ARG A 5 -22.73 24.73 -16.00
N PRO A 6 -21.63 25.40 -15.62
CA PRO A 6 -20.34 25.18 -16.26
C PRO A 6 -19.79 23.82 -15.81
N THR A 7 -19.63 22.90 -16.76
CA THR A 7 -18.80 21.70 -16.60
C THR A 7 -17.33 22.14 -16.61
N VAL A 8 -16.67 22.08 -15.45
CA VAL A 8 -15.22 22.27 -15.35
C VAL A 8 -14.55 21.00 -15.84
N LEU A 9 -13.96 21.06 -17.03
CA LEU A 9 -13.07 20.05 -17.57
C LEU A 9 -11.75 20.14 -16.80
N ALA A 10 -11.44 19.15 -15.95
CA ALA A 10 -10.13 19.09 -15.30
C ALA A 10 -9.06 18.82 -16.38
N ALA A 11 -8.13 19.76 -16.54
CA ALA A 11 -6.97 19.59 -17.39
C ALA A 11 -6.04 18.50 -16.81
N PRO A 12 -5.24 17.80 -17.65
CA PRO A 12 -4.26 16.85 -17.15
C PRO A 12 -3.19 17.62 -16.39
N VAL A 13 -2.91 17.21 -15.16
CA VAL A 13 -1.81 17.76 -14.37
C VAL A 13 -0.52 17.15 -14.93
N ASP A 14 0.35 18.02 -15.45
CA ASP A 14 1.65 17.65 -16.01
C ASP A 14 2.61 17.23 -14.88
N CYS A 15 2.88 15.93 -14.79
CA CYS A 15 3.70 15.30 -13.75
C CYS A 15 5.22 15.50 -13.96
N LYS A 16 5.67 16.75 -14.17
CA LYS A 16 7.09 17.04 -14.44
C LYS A 16 7.80 17.99 -13.49
N SER A 17 7.25 18.29 -12.31
CA SER A 17 8.01 19.02 -11.28
C SER A 17 8.08 18.25 -9.97
N PHE A 18 9.01 17.32 -9.90
CA PHE A 18 9.55 16.87 -8.61
C PHE A 18 11.06 16.72 -8.76
N SER A 19 11.77 17.84 -8.73
CA SER A 19 13.23 17.83 -8.76
C SER A 19 13.89 18.86 -7.85
N GLU A 20 13.18 19.45 -6.90
CA GLU A 20 13.81 20.33 -5.91
C GLU A 20 13.13 20.19 -4.55
N LEU A 21 13.62 19.25 -3.72
CA LEU A 21 13.79 19.44 -2.28
C LEU A 21 14.93 18.52 -1.78
N THR A 22 16.11 19.15 -1.69
CA THR A 22 17.21 18.98 -0.72
C THR A 22 17.81 17.60 -0.44
N GLU A 23 19.09 17.48 -0.78
CA GLU A 23 20.05 16.43 -0.47
C GLU A 23 20.21 16.18 1.04
N ALA A 24 19.92 14.96 1.46
CA ALA A 24 20.64 14.27 2.54
C ALA A 24 20.91 12.85 2.03
N ASP A 25 22.18 12.45 2.01
CA ASP A 25 22.71 11.24 1.38
C ASP A 25 21.85 9.97 1.58
N PRO A 26 21.27 9.37 0.51
CA PRO A 26 20.58 8.10 0.59
C PRO A 26 21.60 6.97 0.36
N LYS A 27 22.54 6.80 1.29
CA LYS A 27 23.34 5.56 1.34
C LYS A 27 22.90 4.76 2.55
N ILE A 28 22.40 3.55 2.24
CA ILE A 28 21.95 2.44 3.11
C ILE A 28 20.42 2.30 3.12
N PHE A 29 19.84 1.78 2.03
CA PHE A 29 18.58 1.03 2.06
C PHE A 29 18.53 -0.04 0.94
N GLU A 30 19.65 -0.71 0.69
CA GLU A 30 19.72 -1.86 -0.21
C GLU A 30 20.14 -3.08 0.61
N LYS A 31 19.23 -3.59 1.45
CA LYS A 31 19.10 -5.04 1.52
C LYS A 31 18.11 -5.40 0.44
N ASP A 32 18.62 -6.16 -0.52
CA ASP A 32 17.92 -6.57 -1.73
C ASP A 32 16.76 -7.47 -1.30
N VAL A 33 15.53 -6.93 -1.38
CA VAL A 33 14.35 -7.77 -1.47
C VAL A 33 14.67 -8.76 -2.58
N ARG A 34 14.51 -10.09 -2.36
CA ARG A 34 14.84 -11.10 -3.38
C ARG A 34 14.41 -10.57 -4.74
N GLN A 35 15.38 -10.43 -5.66
CA GLN A 35 15.24 -9.73 -6.93
C GLN A 35 13.97 -10.12 -7.71
N ASP A 36 13.48 -11.34 -7.48
CA ASP A 36 12.23 -11.91 -7.97
C ASP A 36 10.96 -11.10 -7.63
N TYR A 37 10.93 -10.39 -6.50
CA TYR A 37 9.78 -9.56 -6.09
C TYR A 37 9.82 -8.15 -6.66
N ALA A 38 10.97 -7.66 -7.15
CA ALA A 38 11.14 -6.28 -7.61
C ALA A 38 10.05 -5.79 -8.58
N PRO A 39 9.55 -6.60 -9.55
CA PRO A 39 8.46 -6.19 -10.43
C PRO A 39 7.12 -5.91 -9.74
N PHE A 40 6.94 -6.39 -8.52
CA PHE A 40 5.72 -6.26 -7.71
C PHE A 40 5.89 -5.30 -6.53
N ILE A 41 7.08 -4.71 -6.37
CA ILE A 41 7.34 -3.71 -5.35
C ILE A 41 6.89 -2.34 -5.85
N LYS A 42 6.14 -1.65 -5.00
CA LYS A 42 5.72 -0.27 -5.13
C LYS A 42 6.18 0.52 -3.91
N HIS A 43 6.17 1.84 -4.05
CA HIS A 43 6.47 2.75 -2.95
C HIS A 43 5.26 3.61 -2.63
N GLY A 44 5.16 4.02 -1.37
CA GLY A 44 4.10 4.89 -0.93
C GLY A 44 4.37 5.44 0.46
N PHE A 45 3.34 6.08 1.00
CA PHE A 45 3.35 6.66 2.33
C PHE A 45 2.13 6.19 3.10
N VAL A 46 2.32 5.96 4.40
CA VAL A 46 1.25 5.68 5.33
C VAL A 46 1.28 6.67 6.48
N LEU A 47 0.12 6.92 7.07
CA LEU A 47 -0.02 7.66 8.33
C LEU A 47 -1.21 7.12 9.10
N LEU A 48 -1.17 7.24 10.42
CA LEU A 48 -2.29 6.86 11.28
C LEU A 48 -3.48 7.79 11.03
N SER A 49 -4.72 7.28 10.99
CA SER A 49 -5.89 8.14 10.75
C SER A 49 -5.97 9.27 11.79
N GLY A 50 -6.08 10.51 11.33
CA GLY A 50 -6.02 11.72 12.16
C GLY A 50 -4.61 12.22 12.53
N GLY A 51 -3.55 11.52 12.13
CA GLY A 51 -2.15 11.93 12.31
C GLY A 51 -1.61 12.80 11.17
N SER A 52 -0.50 13.49 11.41
CA SER A 52 0.20 14.32 10.40
C SER A 52 1.49 13.69 9.86
N ASN A 53 2.07 12.73 10.58
CA ASN A 53 3.38 12.17 10.24
C ASN A 53 3.25 11.05 9.20
N LYS A 54 3.76 11.32 8.00
CA LYS A 54 3.86 10.33 6.91
C LYS A 54 5.12 9.48 7.07
N VAL A 55 4.98 8.17 6.89
CA VAL A 55 6.06 7.20 6.90
C VAL A 55 6.15 6.56 5.51
N ALA A 56 7.35 6.57 4.92
CA ALA A 56 7.60 5.91 3.64
C ALA A 56 7.58 4.37 3.81
N VAL A 57 7.00 3.67 2.85
CA VAL A 57 6.85 2.20 2.90
C VAL A 57 7.22 1.54 1.58
N LYS A 58 7.81 0.34 1.67
CA LYS A 58 7.91 -0.60 0.54
C LYS A 58 6.68 -1.51 0.54
N ILE A 59 5.97 -1.53 -0.57
CA ILE A 59 4.68 -2.20 -0.73
C ILE A 59 4.85 -3.37 -1.69
N LEU A 60 4.55 -4.59 -1.24
CA LEU A 60 4.46 -5.76 -2.11
C LEU A 60 3.02 -5.93 -2.59
N CYS A 61 2.79 -5.92 -3.90
CA CYS A 61 1.49 -6.25 -4.48
C CYS A 61 1.33 -7.78 -4.52
N ASP A 62 0.36 -8.32 -3.78
CA ASP A 62 0.13 -9.76 -3.66
C ASP A 62 -1.32 -10.13 -4.02
N THR A 63 -1.49 -10.77 -5.17
CA THR A 63 -2.80 -11.23 -5.65
C THR A 63 -3.35 -12.41 -4.84
N GLY A 64 -2.50 -13.10 -4.09
CA GLY A 64 -2.88 -14.21 -3.22
C GLY A 64 -3.37 -13.78 -1.84
N ALA A 65 -3.17 -12.51 -1.46
CA ALA A 65 -3.62 -11.98 -0.19
C ALA A 65 -5.12 -11.66 -0.24
N SER A 66 -5.86 -12.11 0.79
CA SER A 66 -7.29 -11.85 0.95
C SER A 66 -7.61 -10.55 1.71
N VAL A 67 -6.58 -9.93 2.29
CA VAL A 67 -6.61 -8.62 2.96
C VAL A 67 -5.22 -7.99 2.82
N SER A 68 -5.14 -6.66 2.91
CA SER A 68 -3.85 -5.98 3.01
C SER A 68 -3.25 -6.10 4.42
N PHE A 69 -1.92 -6.19 4.52
CA PHE A 69 -1.18 -6.27 5.77
C PHE A 69 -0.14 -5.17 5.90
N ILE A 70 0.11 -4.71 7.12
CA ILE A 70 1.21 -3.80 7.44
C ILE A 70 1.99 -4.31 8.64
N LEU A 71 3.30 -4.07 8.62
CA LEU A 71 4.17 -4.36 9.73
C LEU A 71 3.89 -3.39 10.89
N GLU A 72 3.68 -3.93 12.09
CA GLU A 72 3.31 -3.18 13.30
C GLU A 72 4.30 -2.06 13.61
N SER A 73 5.60 -2.28 13.38
CA SER A 73 6.65 -1.28 13.67
C SER A 73 6.64 -0.05 12.76
N VAL A 74 5.82 -0.04 11.70
CA VAL A 74 5.78 1.07 10.71
C VAL A 74 5.03 2.28 11.26
N LEU A 75 4.02 2.07 12.10
CA LEU A 75 3.21 3.14 12.69
C LEU A 75 2.96 2.88 14.17
N PRO A 76 2.73 3.92 14.99
CA PRO A 76 2.39 3.76 16.40
C PRO A 76 0.92 3.34 16.55
N PHE A 77 0.60 2.10 16.15
CA PHE A 77 -0.75 1.55 16.29
C PHE A 77 -1.20 1.58 17.76
N SER A 78 -2.47 1.89 17.96
CA SER A 78 -3.06 2.07 19.28
C SER A 78 -4.56 1.76 19.25
N PRO A 79 -5.23 1.65 20.41
CA PRO A 79 -6.68 1.48 20.49
C PRO A 79 -7.48 2.55 19.74
N LEU A 80 -6.92 3.74 19.51
CA LEU A 80 -7.57 4.81 18.72
C LEU A 80 -7.65 4.48 17.22
N SER A 81 -6.66 3.76 16.72
CA SER A 81 -6.62 3.31 15.32
C SER A 81 -7.28 1.95 15.11
N ASP A 82 -7.53 1.22 16.19
CA ASP A 82 -8.15 -0.10 16.19
C ASP A 82 -9.63 0.01 15.80
N THR A 83 -10.09 -0.91 14.95
CA THR A 83 -11.49 -0.96 14.51
C THR A 83 -12.41 -1.76 15.45
N GLY A 84 -11.84 -2.39 16.49
CA GLY A 84 -12.48 -3.40 17.33
C GLY A 84 -12.72 -4.72 16.61
N CYS A 85 -12.24 -4.86 15.37
CA CYS A 85 -12.46 -6.02 14.51
C CYS A 85 -11.16 -6.76 14.23
N SER A 86 -11.28 -8.03 13.88
CA SER A 86 -10.16 -8.85 13.42
C SER A 86 -10.58 -9.73 12.25
N VAL A 87 -9.61 -10.13 11.45
CA VAL A 87 -9.82 -11.05 10.32
C VAL A 87 -9.10 -12.37 10.60
N LEU A 88 -9.74 -13.48 10.21
CA LEU A 88 -9.13 -14.81 10.26
C LEU A 88 -8.34 -15.05 8.98
N ILE A 89 -7.05 -15.35 9.14
CA ILE A 89 -6.13 -15.59 8.04
C ILE A 89 -5.66 -17.03 8.08
N ARG A 90 -5.61 -17.66 6.91
CA ARG A 90 -5.07 -19.01 6.73
C ARG A 90 -4.00 -18.99 5.64
N GLY A 91 -2.76 -19.22 6.05
CA GLY A 91 -1.61 -19.28 5.14
C GLY A 91 -1.37 -20.69 4.59
N ILE A 92 -0.24 -20.85 3.90
CA ILE A 92 0.22 -22.15 3.34
C ILE A 92 0.39 -23.22 4.43
N GLY A 93 0.79 -22.82 5.65
CA GLY A 93 0.89 -23.72 6.80
C GLY A 93 -0.44 -24.30 7.29
N LEU A 94 -1.58 -23.90 6.69
CA LEU A 94 -2.94 -24.36 6.98
C LEU A 94 -3.48 -24.03 8.38
N GLU A 95 -2.67 -23.40 9.23
CA GLU A 95 -3.07 -22.81 10.49
C GLU A 95 -3.86 -21.52 10.25
N THR A 96 -4.90 -21.35 11.05
CA THR A 96 -5.75 -20.16 11.04
C THR A 96 -5.44 -19.32 12.28
N PHE A 97 -5.21 -18.02 12.08
CA PHE A 97 -4.98 -17.08 13.18
C PHE A 97 -5.78 -15.80 12.98
N SER A 98 -6.09 -15.12 14.09
CA SER A 98 -6.79 -13.83 14.10
C SER A 98 -5.80 -12.68 14.00
N VAL A 99 -6.13 -11.66 13.20
CA VAL A 99 -5.28 -10.48 12.98
C VAL A 99 -6.11 -9.21 13.20
N PRO A 100 -5.67 -8.27 14.06
CA PRO A 100 -6.40 -7.04 14.31
C PRO A 100 -6.40 -6.12 13.09
N LEU A 101 -7.51 -5.42 12.90
CA LEU A 101 -7.72 -4.47 11.81
C LEU A 101 -7.65 -3.03 12.32
N HIS A 102 -6.88 -2.18 11.62
CA HIS A 102 -6.70 -0.78 11.97
C HIS A 102 -7.04 0.14 10.79
N LYS A 103 -7.40 1.38 11.08
CA LYS A 103 -7.59 2.43 10.07
C LYS A 103 -6.32 3.25 9.91
N ILE A 104 -5.86 3.33 8.67
CA ILE A 104 -4.73 4.18 8.27
C ILE A 104 -5.08 4.95 7.00
N TYR A 105 -4.31 5.98 6.69
CA TYR A 105 -4.34 6.57 5.36
C TYR A 105 -3.15 6.03 4.56
N LEU A 106 -3.43 5.49 3.37
CA LEU A 106 -2.43 4.99 2.42
C LEU A 106 -2.40 5.91 1.20
N GLN A 107 -1.20 6.29 0.78
CA GLN A 107 -0.94 7.04 -0.44
C GLN A 107 0.12 6.30 -1.26
N SER A 108 -0.28 5.76 -2.41
CA SER A 108 0.59 5.13 -3.40
C SER A 108 0.04 5.37 -4.81
N GLU A 109 0.71 4.82 -5.82
CA GLU A 109 0.20 4.82 -7.20
C GLU A 109 -1.13 4.07 -7.36
N LEU A 110 -1.43 3.12 -6.47
CA LEU A 110 -2.59 2.23 -6.58
C LEU A 110 -3.75 2.64 -5.68
N VAL A 111 -3.46 3.26 -4.54
CA VAL A 111 -4.45 3.56 -3.50
C VAL A 111 -4.16 4.93 -2.91
N GLN A 112 -5.19 5.75 -2.79
CA GLN A 112 -5.11 7.04 -2.12
C GLN A 112 -6.35 7.27 -1.25
N GLY A 113 -6.22 7.09 0.07
CA GLY A 113 -7.35 7.24 0.97
C GLY A 113 -7.19 6.57 2.33
N GLU A 114 -8.22 6.71 3.16
CA GLU A 114 -8.37 5.90 4.38
C GLU A 114 -8.69 4.45 3.99
N VAL A 115 -7.98 3.51 4.60
CA VAL A 115 -8.13 2.07 4.38
C VAL A 115 -8.11 1.34 5.71
N THR A 116 -8.77 0.18 5.74
CA THR A 116 -8.66 -0.79 6.83
C THR A 116 -7.56 -1.79 6.48
N ILE A 117 -6.62 -2.02 7.39
CA ILE A 117 -5.46 -2.87 7.16
C ILE A 117 -5.20 -3.81 8.34
N ALA A 118 -4.72 -5.02 8.05
CA ALA A 118 -4.39 -6.01 9.05
C ALA A 118 -2.97 -5.78 9.59
N VAL A 119 -2.79 -5.74 10.90
CA VAL A 119 -1.49 -5.43 11.53
C VAL A 119 -0.78 -6.71 11.97
N ARG A 120 0.48 -6.88 11.57
CA ARG A 120 1.30 -8.04 11.94
C ARG A 120 2.67 -7.62 12.48
N THR A 121 3.17 -8.38 13.46
CA THR A 121 4.52 -8.20 14.02
C THR A 121 5.62 -8.56 13.02
N SER A 122 5.31 -9.36 12.00
CA SER A 122 6.23 -9.77 10.93
C SER A 122 5.50 -10.04 9.61
N LEU A 123 6.22 -9.87 8.51
CA LEU A 123 5.78 -10.19 7.15
C LEU A 123 6.68 -11.26 6.52
N PRO A 124 6.19 -12.07 5.56
CA PRO A 124 6.92 -13.19 4.96
C PRO A 124 8.09 -12.77 4.06
N VAL A 125 8.17 -11.50 3.64
CA VAL A 125 9.24 -10.97 2.79
C VAL A 125 10.01 -9.92 3.57
N GLU A 126 11.33 -10.11 3.69
CA GLU A 126 12.22 -9.15 4.33
C GLU A 126 12.18 -7.79 3.60
N ASP A 127 12.37 -6.70 4.36
CA ASP A 127 12.39 -5.32 3.87
C ASP A 127 11.08 -4.81 3.21
N VAL A 128 10.01 -5.61 3.21
CA VAL A 128 8.66 -5.17 2.87
C VAL A 128 7.97 -4.62 4.12
N SER A 129 7.37 -3.45 3.99
CA SER A 129 6.62 -2.80 5.09
C SER A 129 5.12 -3.11 5.03
N LEU A 130 4.59 -3.34 3.82
CA LEU A 130 3.16 -3.50 3.56
C LEU A 130 2.94 -4.53 2.44
N ILE A 131 1.96 -5.42 2.62
CA ILE A 131 1.43 -6.30 1.57
C ILE A 131 0.07 -5.75 1.15
N LEU A 132 -0.09 -5.45 -0.13
CA LEU A 132 -1.30 -4.87 -0.68
C LEU A 132 -2.08 -5.96 -1.43
N GLU A 133 -3.34 -6.16 -1.03
CA GLU A 133 -4.27 -7.02 -1.77
C GLU A 133 -4.80 -6.33 -3.03
N ASN A 134 -5.28 -7.13 -3.98
CA ASN A 134 -5.80 -6.62 -5.26
C ASN A 134 -7.08 -5.78 -5.14
N ASN A 135 -7.96 -6.12 -4.21
CA ASN A 135 -9.27 -5.47 -4.14
C ASN A 135 -9.18 -4.05 -3.56
N LEU A 136 -8.19 -3.80 -2.70
CA LEU A 136 -7.91 -2.46 -2.17
C LEU A 136 -7.37 -1.54 -3.28
N ALA A 137 -6.68 -2.10 -4.27
CA ALA A 137 -6.19 -1.41 -5.46
C ALA A 137 -7.23 -1.25 -6.58
N GLY A 138 -8.53 -1.44 -6.31
CA GLY A 138 -9.60 -1.18 -7.29
C GLY A 138 -9.55 -2.02 -8.58
N GLY A 139 -8.83 -3.16 -8.58
CA GLY A 139 -8.69 -4.03 -9.76
C GLY A 139 -7.55 -3.67 -10.72
N TYR A 140 -6.69 -2.67 -10.40
CA TYR A 140 -5.59 -2.23 -11.26
C TYR A 140 -4.36 -3.15 -11.27
N VAL A 141 -4.43 -4.35 -10.68
CA VAL A 141 -3.29 -5.29 -10.62
C VAL A 141 -3.28 -6.23 -11.82
N TRP A 142 -3.39 -5.65 -13.02
CA TRP A 142 -3.03 -6.33 -14.26
C TRP A 142 -1.93 -5.49 -14.90
N ARG A 143 -0.82 -6.13 -15.30
CA ARG A 143 0.26 -5.46 -16.02
C ARG A 143 -0.31 -4.83 -17.30
N ASP A 144 0.21 -3.69 -17.72
CA ASP A 144 0.16 -3.23 -19.14
C ASP A 144 0.99 -4.12 -20.07
N VAL A 145 1.32 -5.34 -19.65
CA VAL A 145 2.12 -6.29 -20.41
C VAL A 145 1.26 -7.52 -20.61
N ALA A 146 0.89 -7.75 -21.87
CA ALA A 146 0.21 -8.97 -22.28
C ALA A 146 0.95 -10.20 -21.73
N PRO A 147 0.22 -11.23 -21.25
CA PRO A 147 0.85 -12.45 -20.80
C PRO A 147 1.76 -13.01 -21.92
N PRO A 148 2.96 -13.52 -21.60
CA PRO A 148 3.83 -14.11 -22.60
C PRO A 148 3.08 -15.27 -23.29
N SER A 149 3.19 -15.34 -24.61
CA SER A 149 2.61 -16.43 -25.38
C SER A 149 3.18 -17.75 -24.89
N VAL A 150 2.31 -18.62 -24.39
CA VAL A 150 2.67 -20.01 -24.08
C VAL A 150 2.90 -20.70 -25.43
N VAL A 151 4.15 -21.14 -25.68
CA VAL A 151 4.51 -22.06 -26.77
C VAL A 151 4.31 -23.49 -26.31
#